data_AF-A0A1M3K0G3-F1
#
_entry.id   AF-A0A1M3K0G3-F1
#
_cell.length_a   1.000
_cell.length_b   1.000
_cell.length_c   1.000
_cell.angle_alpha   90.00
_cell.angle_beta   90.00
_cell.angle_gamma   90.00
#
_symmetry.space_group_name_H-M   'P 1'
#
loop_
_entity.id
_entity.type
_entity.pdbx_description
1 polymer ?
#
loop_
_entity_poly.entity_id
_entity_poly.type
_entity_poly.pdbx_seq_one_letter_code
_entity_poly.pdbx_strand_id
1 'polypeptide(L)' 'MRTNIVLDDDLVMRAQALSGIRTKREVIQKALLTFVRLQEQTNVKKLRGKLRWEGDLDEMRQGRHADR' A
#
# COMPACT_ATOMS: atom_id res chain seq x y z
N MET A 1 -9.55 -18.93 -11.28
CA MET A 1 -8.69 -19.66 -12.24
C MET A 1 -7.66 -20.46 -11.47
N ARG A 2 -7.45 -21.74 -11.80
CA ARG A 2 -6.38 -22.56 -11.21
C ARG A 2 -5.16 -22.47 -12.13
N THR A 3 -4.03 -22.04 -11.59
CA THR A 3 -2.79 -21.83 -12.35
C THR A 3 -1.65 -22.53 -11.61
N ASN A 4 -0.73 -23.13 -12.36
CA ASN A 4 0.48 -23.70 -11.79
C ASN A 4 1.64 -22.72 -12.03
N ILE A 5 2.26 -22.24 -10.96
CA ILE A 5 3.35 -21.24 -11.00
C ILE A 5 4.45 -21.66 -10.02
N VAL A 6 5.70 -21.39 -10.39
CA VAL A 6 6.85 -21.57 -9.49
C VAL A 6 6.97 -20.32 -8.62
N LEU A 7 7.08 -20.51 -7.32
CA LEU A 7 7.25 -19.44 -6.34
C LEU A 7 8.50 -19.69 -5.51
N ASP A 8 9.12 -18.60 -5.08
CA ASP A 8 10.16 -18.64 -4.05
C ASP A 8 9.52 -18.98 -2.70
N ASP A 9 9.88 -20.14 -2.14
CA ASP A 9 9.32 -20.63 -0.89
C ASP A 9 9.73 -19.77 0.32
N ASP A 10 10.95 -19.22 0.33
CA ASP A 10 11.42 -18.36 1.42
C ASP A 10 10.62 -17.06 1.45
N LEU A 11 10.34 -16.49 0.27
CA LEU A 11 9.49 -15.32 0.15
C LEU A 11 8.06 -15.60 0.65
N VAL A 12 7.49 -16.75 0.28
CA VAL A 12 6.14 -17.13 0.70
C VAL A 12 6.10 -17.36 2.21
N MET A 13 7.06 -18.09 2.79
CA MET A 13 7.15 -18.30 4.23
C MET A 13 7.27 -16.98 4.99
N ARG A 14 8.11 -16.06 4.52
CA ARG A 14 8.25 -14.73 5.12
C ARG A 14 6.95 -13.95 5.04
N ALA A 15 6.26 -13.99 3.90
CA ALA A 15 4.97 -13.33 3.74
C ALA A 15 3.90 -13.93 4.67
N GLN A 16 3.88 -15.26 4.86
CA GLN A 16 2.99 -15.95 5.80
C GLN A 16 3.28 -15.54 7.24
N ALA A 17 4.55 -15.50 7.65
CA ALA A 17 4.95 -15.08 9.00
C ALA A 17 4.58 -13.61 9.28
N LEU A 18 4.78 -12.71 8.32
CA LEU A 18 4.45 -11.29 8.48
C LEU A 18 2.94 -11.00 8.43
N SER A 19 2.17 -11.77 7.64
CA SER A 19 0.74 -11.54 7.47
C SER A 19 -0.16 -12.38 8.38
N GLY A 20 0.37 -13.42 9.02
CA GLY A 20 -0.39 -14.42 9.77
C GLY A 20 -1.22 -15.38 8.89
N ILE A 21 -1.11 -15.30 7.57
CA ILE A 21 -1.91 -16.10 6.64
C ILE A 21 -1.32 -17.51 6.50
N ARG A 22 -2.16 -18.53 6.67
CA ARG A 22 -1.73 -19.94 6.71
C ARG A 22 -1.58 -20.59 5.35
N THR A 23 -2.25 -20.08 4.31
CA THR A 23 -2.27 -20.73 3.00
C THR A 23 -1.52 -19.93 1.94
N LYS A 24 -0.74 -20.61 1.09
CA LYS A 24 -0.03 -19.98 -0.04
C LYS A 24 -1.02 -19.24 -0.96
N ARG A 25 -2.19 -19.84 -1.21
CA ARG A 25 -3.26 -19.26 -2.04
C ARG A 25 -3.72 -17.89 -1.52
N GLU A 26 -3.99 -17.77 -0.22
CA GLU A 26 -4.46 -16.52 0.36
C GLU A 26 -3.37 -15.46 0.41
N VAL A 27 -2.12 -15.85 0.67
CA VAL A 27 -0.98 -14.92 0.58
C VAL A 27 -0.87 -14.32 -0.82
N ILE A 28 -0.93 -15.17 -1.85
CA ILE A 28 -0.87 -14.72 -3.25
C ILE A 28 -2.06 -13.80 -3.56
N GLN A 29 -3.27 -14.17 -3.15
CA GLN A 29 -4.46 -13.35 -3.37
C GLN A 29 -4.33 -11.98 -2.69
N LYS A 30 -3.83 -11.93 -1.45
CA LYS A 30 -3.62 -10.69 -0.70
C LYS A 30 -2.51 -9.84 -1.33
N ALA A 31 -1.44 -10.45 -1.81
CA ALA A 31 -0.34 -9.79 -2.48
C ALA A 31 -0.82 -9.12 -3.79
N LEU A 32 -1.58 -9.84 -4.62
CA LEU A 32 -2.15 -9.30 -5.86
C LEU A 32 -3.12 -8.15 -5.60
N LEU A 33 -4.02 -8.28 -4.61
CA LEU A 33 -4.92 -7.20 -4.22
C LEU A 33 -4.16 -5.95 -3.77
N THR A 34 -3.11 -6.13 -2.96
CA THR A 34 -2.26 -5.04 -2.49
C THR A 34 -1.52 -4.38 -3.65
N PHE A 35 -0.97 -5.17 -4.57
CA PHE A 35 -0.28 -4.68 -5.75
C PHE A 35 -1.19 -3.80 -6.62
N VAL A 36 -2.40 -4.27 -6.94
CA VAL A 36 -3.37 -3.49 -7.73
C VAL A 36 -3.70 -2.17 -7.02
N ARG A 37 -4.01 -2.21 -5.72
CA ARG A 37 -4.30 -0.99 -4.94
C ARG A 37 -3.15 0.01 -4.95
N LEU A 38 -1.91 -0.45 -4.84
CA LEU A 38 -0.73 0.42 -4.92
C LEU A 38 -0.61 1.07 -6.30
N GLN A 39 -0.87 0.32 -7.38
CA GLN A 39 -0.88 0.87 -8.73
C GLN A 39 -2.02 1.88 -8.93
N GLU A 40 -3.21 1.60 -8.44
CA GLU A 40 -4.33 2.54 -8.49
C GLU A 40 -4.01 3.85 -7.75
N GLN A 41 -3.38 3.77 -6.57
CA GLN A 41 -2.92 4.94 -5.83
C GLN A 41 -1.84 5.73 -6.59
N THR A 42 -0.99 5.08 -7.39
CA THR A 42 -0.06 5.85 -8.23
C THR A 42 -0.76 6.70 -9.29
N ASN A 43 -1.99 6.38 -9.70
CA ASN A 43 -2.76 7.28 -10.57
C ASN A 43 -3.11 8.61 -9.88
N VAL A 44 -3.25 8.63 -8.55
CA VAL A 44 -3.42 9.89 -7.80
C VAL A 44 -2.21 10.81 -7.99
N LYS A 45 -1.00 10.25 -8.13
CA LYS A 45 0.20 11.05 -8.45
C LYS A 45 0.08 11.78 -9.80
N LYS A 46 -0.73 11.29 -10.74
CA LYS A 46 -1.00 11.99 -12.03
C LYS A 46 -1.80 13.28 -11.86
N LEU A 47 -2.44 13.49 -10.71
CA LEU A 47 -3.17 14.70 -10.36
C LEU A 47 -2.27 15.78 -9.74
N ARG A 48 -0.99 15.45 -9.45
CA ARG A 48 -0.01 16.41 -8.91
C ARG A 48 0.14 17.60 -9.87
N GLY A 49 -0.04 18.81 -9.34
CA GLY A 49 0.05 20.05 -10.11
C GLY A 49 -1.16 20.34 -11.02
N LYS A 50 -2.14 19.43 -11.11
CA LYS A 50 -3.40 19.65 -11.87
C LYS A 50 -4.53 20.15 -11.00
N LEU A 51 -4.51 19.79 -9.72
CA LEU A 51 -5.49 20.24 -8.73
C LEU A 51 -4.99 21.52 -8.07
N ARG A 52 -5.84 22.54 -8.02
CA ARG A 52 -5.62 23.72 -7.19
C ARG A 52 -5.91 23.31 -5.74
N TRP A 53 -4.89 23.43 -4.89
CA TRP A 53 -5.06 23.22 -3.46
C TRP A 53 -5.57 24.52 -2.82
N GLU A 54 -6.59 24.42 -1.98
CA GLU A 54 -7.17 25.54 -1.24
C GLU A 54 -7.02 25.27 0.27
N GLY A 55 -6.34 26.19 0.96
CA GLY A 55 -6.07 26.11 2.40
C GLY A 55 -4.93 27.03 2.82
N ASP A 56 -4.74 27.23 4.12
CA ASP A 56 -3.61 27.94 4.70
C ASP A 56 -2.67 26.94 5.39
N LEU A 57 -1.43 26.83 4.89
CA LEU A 57 -0.44 25.89 5.44
C LEU A 57 0.05 26.30 6.82
N ASP A 58 0.10 27.60 7.10
CA ASP A 58 0.57 28.14 8.36
C ASP A 58 -0.46 27.91 9.45
N GLU A 59 -1.76 28.08 9.17
CA GLU A 59 -2.86 27.71 10.07
C GLU A 59 -2.81 26.22 10.46
N MET A 60 -2.65 25.32 9.48
CA MET A 60 -2.55 23.87 9.71
C MET A 60 -1.30 23.45 10.51
N ARG A 61 -0.31 24.33 10.65
CA ARG A 61 0.96 24.07 11.35
C ARG A 61 0.96 24.50 12.80
N GLN A 62 0.05 25.39 13.20
CA GLN A 62 0.06 26.01 14.54
C GLN A 62 -0.03 24.98 15.68
N GLY A 63 -0.76 23.87 15.49
CA GLY A 63 -0.89 22.82 16.51
C GLY A 63 0.34 21.90 16.70
N ARG A 64 1.39 22.01 15.86
CA ARG A 64 2.54 21.09 15.90
C ARG A 64 3.67 21.48 16.86
N HIS A 65 3.60 22.68 17.43
CA HIS A 65 4.64 23.23 18.32
C HIS A 65 4.16 23.44 19.77
N ALA A 66 2.99 22.92 20.13
CA ALA A 66 2.40 23.10 21.46
C ALA A 66 3.06 22.25 22.59
N ASP A 67 4.03 21.39 22.26
CA ASP A 67 4.70 20.48 23.21
C ASP A 67 6.18 20.86 23.46
N ARG A 68 6.49 22.15 23.68
CA ARG A 68 7.84 22.57 24.06
C ARG A 68 7.88 23.33 25.37
#